data_AF-A0A9E3XWL9-F1
#
_entry.id   AF-A0A9E3XWL9-F1
#
_cell.length_a   1.000
_cell.length_b   1.000
_cell.length_c   1.000
_cell.angle_alpha   90.00
_cell.angle_beta   90.00
_cell.angle_gamma   90.00
#
_symmetry.space_group_name_H-M   'P 1'
#
loop_
_entity.id
_entity.type
_entity.pdbx_description
1 polymer ?
#
loop_
_entity_poly.entity_id
_entity_poly.type
_entity_poly.pdbx_seq_one_letter_code
_entity_poly.pdbx_strand_id
1 'polypeptide(L)'
;GSTAFAGAEGAWIERNQLYLTTKLDVRVWRVDLRDQRLTVFYDHAVTPAAPLDAVDNLVGHRHSGDLYVAEDGGNMEVCILPTIGRAACWTFLRFVGHDQSEVTGVAFDPSGTRLYLSSQRGPDGSGGVGRTYEVTGPFRRSLPERVMRRRM
;
A
#
# COMPACT_ATOMS: atom_id res chain seq x y z
N GLY A 1 -26.20 -5.57 -13.04
CA GLY A 1 -25.98 -4.78 -11.81
C GLY A 1 -24.54 -4.98 -11.37
N SER A 2 -23.97 -4.01 -10.66
CA SER A 2 -22.63 -4.11 -10.04
C SER A 2 -22.73 -4.42 -8.55
N THR A 3 -21.63 -4.91 -7.97
CA THR A 3 -21.47 -5.05 -6.51
C THR A 3 -20.70 -3.86 -5.98
N ALA A 4 -21.20 -3.22 -4.91
CA ALA A 4 -20.51 -2.11 -4.27
C ALA A 4 -19.39 -2.62 -3.35
N PHE A 5 -18.24 -1.93 -3.38
CA PHE A 5 -17.16 -2.11 -2.42
C PHE A 5 -17.33 -1.17 -1.23
N ALA A 6 -16.78 -1.55 -0.07
CA ALA A 6 -16.91 -0.83 1.18
C ALA A 6 -15.91 0.34 1.28
N GLY A 7 -16.20 1.45 0.57
CA GLY A 7 -15.34 2.64 0.52
C GLY A 7 -14.05 2.38 -0.27
N ALA A 8 -14.18 2.25 -1.59
CA ALA A 8 -13.05 2.03 -2.48
C ALA A 8 -12.19 3.31 -2.61
N GLU A 9 -10.89 3.20 -2.35
CA GLU A 9 -9.95 4.33 -2.35
C GLU A 9 -8.88 4.17 -3.44
N GLY A 10 -7.87 3.33 -3.20
CA GLY A 10 -6.72 3.12 -4.06
C GLY A 10 -6.86 1.93 -5.00
N ALA A 11 -6.30 2.06 -6.21
CA ALA A 11 -6.17 0.95 -7.15
C ALA A 11 -4.82 0.98 -7.88
N TRP A 12 -4.17 -0.17 -8.03
CA TRP A 12 -2.90 -0.28 -8.76
C TRP A 12 -2.77 -1.62 -9.49
N ILE A 13 -2.17 -1.62 -10.67
CA ILE A 13 -1.84 -2.83 -11.40
C ILE A 13 -0.35 -3.12 -11.26
N GLU A 14 -0.02 -4.29 -10.72
CA GLU A 14 1.35 -4.82 -10.66
C GLU A 14 1.33 -6.25 -11.18
N ARG A 15 2.19 -6.58 -12.15
CA ARG A 15 2.38 -7.96 -12.68
C ARG A 15 1.08 -8.69 -13.02
N ASN A 16 0.18 -8.02 -13.76
CA ASN A 16 -1.12 -8.56 -14.19
C ASN A 16 -2.09 -8.90 -13.04
N GLN A 17 -1.89 -8.27 -11.89
CA GLN A 17 -2.81 -8.28 -10.76
C GLN A 17 -3.26 -6.86 -10.51
N LEU A 18 -4.58 -6.63 -10.44
CA LEU A 18 -5.14 -5.38 -9.94
C LEU A 18 -5.31 -5.51 -8.43
N TYR A 19 -4.78 -4.55 -7.69
CA TYR A 19 -4.99 -4.41 -6.26
C TYR A 19 -5.90 -3.22 -6.01
N LEU A 20 -6.81 -3.35 -5.03
CA LEU A 20 -7.78 -2.34 -4.65
C LEU A 20 -7.88 -2.29 -3.13
N THR A 21 -7.92 -1.11 -2.52
CA THR A 21 -8.23 -0.96 -1.09
C THR A 21 -9.70 -0.63 -0.86
N THR A 22 -10.21 -1.13 0.26
CA THR A 22 -11.53 -0.76 0.79
C THR A 22 -11.40 -0.33 2.23
N LYS A 23 -11.70 0.94 2.48
CA LYS A 23 -11.42 1.62 3.74
C LYS A 23 -12.34 1.18 4.88
N LEU A 24 -13.62 0.95 4.60
CA LEU A 24 -14.62 0.70 5.64
C LEU A 24 -14.51 -0.72 6.24
N ASP A 25 -13.90 -1.66 5.52
CA ASP A 25 -13.61 -3.02 6.02
C ASP A 25 -12.10 -3.33 6.11
N VAL A 26 -11.24 -2.33 5.86
CA VAL A 26 -9.78 -2.38 5.98
C VAL A 26 -9.19 -3.57 5.23
N ARG A 27 -9.49 -3.65 3.93
CA ARG A 27 -9.01 -4.72 3.06
C ARG A 27 -8.18 -4.23 1.89
N VAL A 28 -7.31 -5.12 1.43
CA VAL A 28 -6.76 -5.08 0.08
C VAL A 28 -7.30 -6.28 -0.69
N TRP A 29 -7.97 -6.00 -1.78
CA TRP A 29 -8.43 -6.97 -2.75
C TRP A 29 -7.37 -7.18 -3.82
N ARG A 30 -7.39 -8.36 -4.44
CA ARG A 30 -6.60 -8.68 -5.63
C ARG A 30 -7.48 -9.34 -6.67
N VAL A 31 -7.45 -8.79 -7.88
CA VAL A 31 -8.02 -9.41 -9.08
C VAL A 31 -6.88 -9.94 -9.94
N ASP A 32 -6.88 -11.24 -10.18
CA ASP A 32 -6.08 -11.82 -11.25
C ASP A 32 -6.69 -11.41 -12.60
N LEU A 33 -5.97 -10.62 -13.40
CA LEU A 33 -6.50 -10.08 -14.65
C LEU A 33 -6.52 -11.12 -15.78
N ARG A 34 -5.80 -12.24 -15.66
CA ARG A 34 -5.88 -13.36 -16.62
C ARG A 34 -7.09 -14.24 -16.32
N ASP A 35 -7.20 -14.65 -15.07
CA ASP A 35 -8.23 -15.60 -14.64
C ASP A 35 -9.55 -14.90 -14.24
N GLN A 36 -9.55 -13.56 -14.25
CA GLN A 36 -10.66 -12.70 -13.84
C GLN A 36 -11.20 -13.05 -12.45
N ARG A 37 -10.29 -13.37 -11.52
CA ARG A 37 -10.64 -13.87 -10.19
C ARG A 37 -10.33 -12.84 -9.11
N LEU A 38 -11.37 -12.39 -8.41
CA LEU A 38 -11.27 -11.56 -7.22
C LEU A 38 -10.99 -12.42 -5.97
N THR A 39 -10.03 -12.00 -5.16
CA THR A 39 -9.66 -12.61 -3.87
C THR A 39 -9.33 -11.53 -2.85
N VAL A 40 -9.52 -11.82 -1.56
CA VAL A 40 -9.01 -10.98 -0.48
C VAL A 40 -7.50 -11.23 -0.36
N PHE A 41 -6.69 -10.18 -0.50
CA PHE A 41 -5.23 -10.25 -0.42
C PHE A 41 -4.73 -9.87 0.99
N TYR A 42 -5.36 -8.90 1.61
CA TYR A 42 -5.14 -8.50 3.00
C TYR A 42 -6.50 -8.20 3.67
N ASP A 43 -6.64 -8.62 4.92
CA ASP A 43 -7.80 -8.35 5.77
C ASP A 43 -7.34 -8.14 7.20
N HIS A 44 -7.51 -6.91 7.69
CA HIS A 44 -7.08 -6.54 9.04
C HIS A 44 -7.82 -7.33 10.12
N ALA A 45 -9.11 -7.66 9.92
CA ALA A 45 -9.92 -8.34 10.93
C ALA A 45 -9.39 -9.75 11.29
N VAL A 46 -8.71 -10.41 10.36
CA VAL A 46 -8.06 -11.72 10.57
C VAL A 46 -6.54 -11.60 10.80
N THR A 47 -5.99 -10.38 10.77
CA THR A 47 -4.58 -10.09 11.06
C THR A 47 -4.42 -8.89 12.02
N PRO A 48 -5.08 -8.88 13.19
CA PRO A 48 -5.15 -7.68 14.05
C PRO A 48 -3.81 -7.23 14.65
N ALA A 49 -2.76 -8.06 14.56
CA ALA A 49 -1.41 -7.69 14.97
C ALA A 49 -0.59 -7.01 13.86
N ALA A 50 -1.12 -6.95 12.62
CA ALA A 50 -0.51 -6.22 11.52
C ALA A 50 -0.63 -4.71 11.76
N PRO A 51 0.38 -3.92 11.35
CA PRO A 51 0.38 -2.48 11.61
C PRO A 51 -0.64 -1.69 10.77
N LEU A 52 -1.04 -2.22 9.61
CA LEU A 52 -1.95 -1.56 8.68
C LEU A 52 -3.39 -1.66 9.17
N ASP A 53 -3.98 -0.59 9.67
CA ASP A 53 -5.35 -0.61 10.23
C ASP A 53 -6.31 0.44 9.63
N ALA A 54 -5.81 1.33 8.78
CA ALA A 54 -6.60 2.40 8.18
C ALA A 54 -6.27 2.63 6.69
N VAL A 55 -6.50 1.64 5.82
CA VAL A 55 -6.10 1.69 4.40
C VAL A 55 -6.68 2.87 3.63
N ASP A 56 -5.86 3.40 2.73
CA ASP A 56 -6.22 4.39 1.70
C ASP A 56 -5.55 4.03 0.36
N ASN A 57 -4.72 4.88 -0.23
CA ASN A 57 -4.18 4.67 -1.56
C ASN A 57 -2.96 3.72 -1.53
N LEU A 58 -2.66 3.08 -2.66
CA LEU A 58 -1.55 2.12 -2.75
C LEU A 58 -0.77 2.21 -4.06
N VAL A 59 0.50 1.79 -4.02
CA VAL A 59 1.36 1.67 -5.21
C VAL A 59 2.20 0.39 -5.17
N GLY A 60 2.40 -0.23 -6.33
CA GLY A 60 3.33 -1.34 -6.50
C GLY A 60 4.74 -0.87 -6.81
N HIS A 61 5.73 -1.43 -6.12
CA HIS A 61 7.13 -1.18 -6.42
C HIS A 61 7.64 -2.16 -7.49
N ARG A 62 7.84 -1.70 -8.72
CA ARG A 62 8.20 -2.52 -9.90
C ARG A 62 9.30 -3.58 -9.67
N HIS A 63 10.33 -3.25 -8.90
CA HIS A 63 11.49 -4.13 -8.72
C HIS A 63 11.22 -5.29 -7.77
N SER A 64 10.67 -5.02 -6.58
CA SER A 64 10.31 -6.10 -5.64
C SER A 64 8.95 -6.72 -5.94
N GLY A 65 8.03 -5.94 -6.48
CA GLY A 65 6.60 -6.24 -6.57
C GLY A 65 5.85 -6.02 -5.26
N ASP A 66 6.50 -5.50 -4.22
CA ASP A 66 5.82 -5.19 -2.96
C ASP A 66 4.82 -4.05 -3.16
N LEU A 67 3.69 -4.11 -2.46
CA LEU A 67 2.76 -2.99 -2.38
C LEU A 67 3.11 -2.10 -1.20
N TYR A 68 3.03 -0.80 -1.40
CA TYR A 68 3.12 0.23 -0.38
C TYR A 68 1.71 0.81 -0.23
N VAL A 69 1.12 0.64 0.94
CA VAL A 69 -0.26 1.04 1.24
C VAL A 69 -0.20 2.18 2.24
N ALA A 70 -0.77 3.32 1.87
CA ALA A 70 -0.89 4.49 2.72
C ALA A 70 -2.07 4.34 3.69
N GLU A 71 -1.94 4.98 4.85
CA GLU A 71 -3.04 5.11 5.80
C GLU A 71 -3.77 6.45 5.71
N ASP A 72 -5.10 6.40 5.73
CA ASP A 72 -5.95 7.56 6.01
C ASP A 72 -6.44 7.52 7.45
N GLY A 73 -5.67 8.19 8.31
CA GLY A 73 -5.78 8.12 9.76
C GLY A 73 -4.82 7.07 10.31
N GLY A 74 -5.33 6.22 11.22
CA GLY A 74 -4.51 5.23 11.90
C GLY A 74 -3.37 5.89 12.67
N ASN A 75 -2.15 5.39 12.46
CA ASN A 75 -0.95 5.96 13.06
C ASN A 75 -0.08 6.71 12.03
N MET A 76 -0.65 7.07 10.88
CA MET A 76 -0.03 7.84 9.80
C MET A 76 1.15 7.11 9.13
N GLU A 77 0.97 5.83 8.85
CA GLU A 77 1.99 5.00 8.20
C GLU A 77 1.83 4.84 6.69
N VAL A 78 2.94 4.41 6.08
CA VAL A 78 2.88 3.57 4.88
C VAL A 78 3.34 2.17 5.29
N CYS A 79 2.52 1.17 5.02
CA CYS A 79 2.86 -0.23 5.27
C CYS A 79 3.22 -0.95 3.97
N ILE A 80 4.06 -1.99 4.09
CA ILE A 80 4.42 -2.88 3.00
C ILE A 80 3.62 -4.18 3.08
N LEU A 81 3.00 -4.55 1.96
CA LEU A 81 2.45 -5.88 1.72
C LEU A 81 3.24 -6.59 0.60
N PRO A 82 4.08 -7.58 0.92
CA PRO A 82 4.80 -8.35 -0.07
C PRO A 82 3.85 -9.19 -0.93
N THR A 83 3.98 -9.10 -2.26
CA THR A 83 3.19 -9.92 -3.19
C THR A 83 3.82 -11.28 -3.47
N ILE A 84 5.07 -11.48 -3.06
CA ILE A 84 5.83 -12.71 -3.26
C ILE A 84 6.47 -13.17 -1.95
N GLY A 85 6.33 -14.46 -1.68
CA GLY A 85 6.87 -15.09 -0.47
C GLY A 85 5.83 -15.11 0.65
N ARG A 86 6.28 -14.82 1.88
CA ARG A 86 5.43 -14.90 3.07
C ARG A 86 4.49 -13.69 3.14
N ALA A 87 3.20 -13.95 3.33
CA ALA A 87 2.23 -12.92 3.69
C ALA A 87 2.57 -12.36 5.08
N ALA A 88 3.02 -11.12 5.12
CA ALA A 88 3.33 -10.37 6.33
C ALA A 88 3.19 -8.87 6.03
N CYS A 89 2.69 -8.08 6.99
CA CYS A 89 2.52 -6.64 6.87
C CYS A 89 3.48 -5.93 7.84
N TRP A 90 4.14 -4.86 7.37
CA TRP A 90 5.28 -4.25 8.05
C TRP A 90 5.21 -2.74 7.84
N THR A 91 5.51 -1.95 8.86
CA THR A 91 5.68 -0.51 8.72
C THR A 91 6.90 -0.20 7.84
N PHE A 92 6.73 0.67 6.84
CA PHE A 92 7.84 1.21 6.05
C PHE A 92 8.29 2.58 6.56
N LEU A 93 7.33 3.49 6.77
CA LEU A 93 7.56 4.81 7.34
C LEU A 93 6.33 5.26 8.11
N ARG A 94 6.52 6.23 9.01
CA ARG A 94 5.46 6.92 9.74
C ARG A 94 5.70 8.42 9.72
N PHE A 95 4.65 9.23 9.53
CA PHE A 95 4.70 10.66 9.82
C PHE A 95 4.54 10.91 11.31
N VAL A 96 5.50 11.60 11.93
CA VAL A 96 5.45 11.95 13.36
C VAL A 96 4.90 13.35 13.54
N GLY A 97 3.86 13.51 14.36
CA GLY A 97 3.23 14.81 14.64
C GLY A 97 2.28 15.28 13.52
N HIS A 98 1.76 14.34 12.72
CA HIS A 98 0.79 14.61 11.66
C HIS A 98 -0.53 13.85 11.92
N ASP A 99 -0.84 13.60 13.19
CA ASP A 99 -1.87 12.65 13.64
C ASP A 99 -3.31 13.04 13.21
N GLN A 100 -3.52 14.25 12.71
CA GLN A 100 -4.80 14.75 12.18
C GLN A 100 -4.82 14.84 10.65
N SER A 101 -3.79 14.33 9.99
CA SER A 101 -3.69 14.25 8.53
C SER A 101 -4.11 12.87 8.02
N GLU A 102 -3.85 12.66 6.74
CA GLU A 102 -3.94 11.42 5.99
C GLU A 102 -2.68 11.32 5.14
N VAL A 103 -2.14 10.11 4.96
CA VAL A 103 -1.07 9.84 4.00
C VAL A 103 -1.71 9.62 2.65
N THR A 104 -1.35 10.42 1.65
CA THR A 104 -2.00 10.39 0.34
C THR A 104 -1.00 10.49 -0.81
N GLY A 105 -1.42 10.06 -1.99
CA GLY A 105 -0.66 10.23 -3.24
C GLY A 105 0.64 9.44 -3.28
N VAL A 106 0.73 8.30 -2.58
CA VAL A 106 1.92 7.44 -2.64
C VAL A 106 2.22 6.98 -4.08
N ALA A 107 3.41 7.28 -4.59
CA ALA A 107 3.83 6.98 -5.95
C ALA A 107 5.35 6.82 -6.07
N PHE A 108 5.81 5.82 -6.84
CA PHE A 108 7.22 5.69 -7.18
C PHE A 108 7.57 6.48 -8.44
N ASP A 109 8.78 7.03 -8.49
CA ASP A 109 9.36 7.50 -9.73
C ASP A 109 9.58 6.34 -10.72
N PRO A 110 9.73 6.61 -12.04
CA PRO A 110 9.92 5.54 -13.03
C PRO A 110 11.13 4.63 -12.75
N SER A 111 12.18 5.14 -12.10
CA SER A 111 13.34 4.32 -11.72
C SER A 111 13.06 3.39 -10.55
N GLY A 112 12.00 3.63 -9.75
CA GLY A 112 11.69 2.89 -8.52
C GLY A 112 12.68 3.17 -7.39
N THR A 113 13.37 4.32 -7.41
CA THR A 113 14.39 4.69 -6.42
C THR A 113 14.00 5.88 -5.56
N ARG A 114 12.83 6.49 -5.84
CA ARG A 114 12.24 7.60 -5.10
C ARG A 114 10.76 7.32 -4.91
N LEU A 115 10.28 7.40 -3.67
CA LEU A 115 8.87 7.33 -3.32
C LEU A 115 8.40 8.75 -2.98
N TYR A 116 7.36 9.21 -3.65
CA TYR A 116 6.68 10.46 -3.34
C TYR A 116 5.36 10.15 -2.63
N LEU A 117 5.03 10.96 -1.64
CA LEU A 117 3.81 10.86 -0.86
C LEU A 117 3.57 12.18 -0.14
N SER A 118 2.35 12.40 0.30
CA SER A 118 1.98 13.62 1.00
C SER A 118 1.31 13.33 2.32
N SER A 119 1.54 14.21 3.29
CA SER A 119 0.58 14.44 4.36
C SER A 119 -0.43 15.46 3.85
N GLN A 120 -1.67 15.01 3.57
CA GLN A 120 -2.70 15.79 2.89
C GLN A 120 -3.01 17.10 3.62
N ARG A 121 -3.20 17.03 4.95
CA ARG A 121 -3.62 18.17 5.78
C ARG A 121 -2.46 18.82 6.53
N GLY A 122 -1.31 18.15 6.62
CA GLY A 122 -0.14 18.61 7.38
C GLY A 122 -0.30 18.41 8.90
N PRO A 123 0.67 18.91 9.70
CA PRO A 123 0.71 18.68 11.16
C PRO A 123 -0.50 19.16 11.95
N ASP A 124 -1.11 20.27 11.52
CA ASP A 124 -2.23 20.89 12.25
C ASP A 124 -3.61 20.34 11.86
N GLY A 125 -3.68 19.47 10.84
CA GLY A 125 -4.93 18.85 10.40
C GLY A 125 -5.96 19.80 9.77
N SER A 126 -5.67 21.10 9.67
CA SER A 126 -6.66 22.11 9.26
C SER A 126 -6.85 22.23 7.75
N GLY A 127 -5.94 21.65 6.97
CA GLY A 127 -5.92 21.76 5.51
C GLY A 127 -5.19 23.04 5.05
N GLY A 128 -4.73 23.06 3.80
CA GLY A 128 -3.99 24.20 3.23
C GLY A 128 -2.50 24.26 3.57
N VAL A 129 -2.02 23.40 4.48
CA VAL A 129 -0.59 23.25 4.84
C VAL A 129 -0.04 21.86 4.54
N GLY A 130 -0.68 21.16 3.60
CA GLY A 130 -0.24 19.84 3.13
C GLY A 130 1.22 19.85 2.69
N ARG A 131 1.92 18.74 2.94
CA ARG A 131 3.35 18.60 2.67
C ARG A 131 3.60 17.37 1.82
N THR A 132 4.29 17.55 0.69
CA THR A 132 4.79 16.45 -0.14
C THR A 132 6.24 16.17 0.18
N TYR A 133 6.57 14.88 0.26
CA TYR A 133 7.89 14.38 0.60
C TYR A 133 8.41 13.51 -0.53
N GLU A 134 9.70 13.59 -0.76
CA GLU A 134 10.46 12.57 -1.49
C GLU A 134 11.22 11.72 -0.48
N VAL A 135 11.03 10.41 -0.54
CA VAL A 135 11.72 9.42 0.27
C VAL A 135 12.69 8.67 -0.62
N THR A 136 13.96 8.65 -0.20
CA THR A 136 15.02 7.84 -0.80
C THR A 136 15.52 6.81 0.21
N GLY A 137 16.02 5.68 -0.27
CA GLY A 137 16.59 4.66 0.60
C GLY A 137 16.90 3.37 -0.16
N PRO A 138 17.31 2.30 0.52
CA PRO A 138 17.24 0.99 -0.08
C PRO A 138 15.77 0.52 -0.07
N PHE A 139 15.06 0.74 -1.17
CA PHE A 139 13.87 -0.07 -1.48
C PHE A 139 14.33 -1.49 -1.79
N ARG A 140 13.52 -2.49 -1.42
CA ARG A 140 13.85 -3.90 -1.69
C ARG A 140 14.09 -4.10 -3.19
N ARG A 141 15.29 -4.54 -3.57
CA ARG A 141 15.72 -4.63 -4.98
C ARG A 141 15.47 -5.98 -5.63
N SER A 142 15.22 -7.05 -4.88
CA SER A 142 15.02 -8.38 -5.43
C SER A 142 14.10 -9.27 -4.60
N LEU A 143 13.47 -10.22 -5.30
CA LEU A 143 12.81 -11.38 -4.71
C LEU A 143 13.86 -12.21 -3.97
N PRO A 144 13.53 -12.80 -2.81
CA PRO A 144 14.45 -13.72 -2.17
C PRO A 144 14.75 -14.87 -3.13
N GLU A 145 16.04 -15.14 -3.39
CA GLU A 145 16.55 -16.08 -4.39
C GLU A 145 15.90 -17.47 -4.35
N ARG A 146 15.36 -17.85 -3.18
CA ARG A 146 14.73 -19.15 -2.93
C ARG A 146 13.46 -19.42 -3.76
N VAL A 147 12.84 -18.41 -4.37
CA VAL A 147 11.63 -18.58 -5.22
C VAL A 147 11.99 -18.84 -6.69
N MET A 148 13.14 -18.37 -7.19
CA MET A 148 13.51 -18.58 -8.60
C MET A 148 14.00 -19.99 -8.92
N ARG A 149 14.50 -20.74 -7.92
CA ARG A 149 15.03 -22.12 -8.12
C ARG A 149 13.97 -23.22 -8.19
N ARG A 150 12.66 -22.90 -8.13
CA ARG A 150 11.56 -23.89 -8.25
C ARG A 150 10.84 -23.87 -9.60
N ARG A 151 11.36 -23.14 -10.59
CA ARG A 151 10.81 -23.10 -11.96
C ARG A 151 11.87 -23.39 -13.04
N MET A 152 12.77 -24.34 -12.75
CA MET A 152 13.54 -25.06 -13.77
C MET A 152 13.26 -26.54 -13.63
#